data_AF-A0A7M3V8Z3-F1
#
_entry.id   AF-A0A7M3V8Z3-F1
#
_cell.length_a   1.000
_cell.length_b   1.000
_cell.length_c   1.000
_cell.angle_alpha   90.00
_cell.angle_beta   90.00
_cell.angle_gamma   90.00
#
_symmetry.space_group_name_H-M   'P 1'
#
loop_
_entity.id
_entity.type
_entity.pdbx_description
1 polymer ?
#
loop_
_entity_poly.entity_id
_entity_poly.type
_entity_poly.pdbx_seq_one_letter_code
_entity_poly.pdbx_strand_id
1 'polypeptide(L)' 'MFIEYEIAKKNGAQDLDNYYEYKGVDYLILSTNAKLQINDEWVDAVLYTNSSNIYFMREKTEFFTKFTKK' A
#
# COMPACT_ATOMS: atom_id res chain seq x y z
N MET A 1 -13.60 11.87 -10.49
CA MET A 1 -12.89 12.22 -9.24
C MET A 1 -11.52 11.58 -9.35
N PHE A 2 -10.48 12.39 -9.57
CA PHE A 2 -9.11 11.91 -9.74
C PHE A 2 -8.38 12.15 -8.41
N ILE A 3 -7.86 11.09 -7.80
CA ILE A 3 -7.02 11.22 -6.60
C ILE A 3 -5.58 11.30 -7.12
N GLU A 4 -5.03 12.51 -7.18
CA GLU A 4 -3.59 12.72 -7.33
C GLU A 4 -2.94 12.52 -5.95
N TYR A 5 -1.99 11.59 -5.85
CA TYR A 5 -1.17 11.43 -4.64
C TYR A 5 0.26 11.78 -4.98
N GLU A 6 0.80 12.83 -4.36
CA GLU A 6 2.19 13.23 -4.51
C GLU A 6 3.06 12.34 -3.60
N ILE A 7 3.75 11.36 -4.19
CA ILE A 7 4.70 10.53 -3.45
C ILE A 7 5.92 11.39 -3.15
N ALA A 8 6.06 11.82 -1.90
CA ALA A 8 7.29 12.44 -1.41
C ALA A 8 8.44 11.44 -1.59
N LYS A 9 9.31 11.67 -2.58
CA LYS A 9 10.56 10.95 -2.76
C LYS A 9 11.46 11.21 -1.55
N LYS A 10 11.34 10.39 -0.50
CA LYS A 10 12.36 10.34 0.55
C LYS A 10 13.58 9.62 -0.03
N ASN A 11 14.68 10.37 -0.09
CA ASN A 11 15.97 9.94 -0.61
C ASN A 11 16.43 8.60 -0.02
N GLY A 12 16.89 7.69 -0.90
CA GLY A 12 18.15 6.99 -0.66
C GLY A 12 18.17 5.67 0.10
N ALA A 13 17.03 5.11 0.51
CA ALA A 13 16.98 3.71 0.94
C ALA A 13 15.67 3.09 0.44
N GLN A 14 15.77 2.26 -0.59
CA GLN A 14 14.74 1.26 -0.85
C GLN A 14 14.80 0.32 0.35
N ASP A 15 13.99 0.59 1.38
CA ASP A 15 13.82 -0.35 2.48
C ASP A 15 13.30 -1.65 1.87
N LEU A 16 14.20 -2.64 1.74
CA LEU A 16 13.87 -4.02 1.38
C LEU A 16 12.81 -4.61 2.33
N ASP A 17 12.59 -3.97 3.46
CA ASP A 17 11.57 -4.24 4.47
C ASP A 17 10.12 -3.92 4.06
N ASN A 18 9.89 -3.35 2.87
CA ASN A 18 8.54 -2.97 2.42
C ASN A 18 7.91 -3.92 1.40
N TYR A 19 8.52 -5.10 1.17
CA TYR A 19 7.98 -6.13 0.30
C TYR A 19 7.06 -7.10 1.04
N TYR A 20 5.91 -7.35 0.45
CA TYR A 20 4.87 -8.22 0.98
C TYR A 20 4.38 -9.19 -0.11
N GLU A 21 4.15 -10.44 0.26
CA GLU A 21 3.53 -11.43 -0.62
C GLU A 21 2.05 -11.58 -0.31
N TYR A 22 1.24 -11.71 -1.35
CA TYR A 22 -0.11 -12.23 -1.23
C TYR A 22 -0.44 -13.13 -2.42
N LYS A 23 -0.80 -14.39 -2.13
CA LYS A 23 -1.15 -15.41 -3.15
C LYS A 23 -0.07 -15.60 -4.22
N GLY A 24 1.22 -15.62 -3.83
CA GLY A 24 2.33 -15.81 -4.75
C GLY A 24 2.65 -14.59 -5.63
N VAL A 25 2.09 -13.42 -5.32
CA VAL A 25 2.39 -12.16 -6.00
C VAL A 25 3.06 -11.21 -5.02
N ASP A 26 4.13 -10.58 -5.47
CA ASP A 26 4.90 -9.60 -4.70
C ASP A 26 4.35 -8.19 -4.87
N TYR A 27 4.27 -7.51 -3.74
CA TYR A 27 3.79 -6.15 -3.62
C TYR A 27 4.78 -5.30 -2.82
N LEU A 28 4.90 -4.04 -3.19
CA LEU A 28 5.69 -3.03 -2.50
C LEU A 28 4.74 -2.02 -1.84
N ILE A 29 4.89 -1.80 -0.53
CA ILE A 29 4.19 -0.71 0.15
C ILE A 29 4.79 0.63 -0.27
N LEU A 30 3.92 1.55 -0.69
CA LEU A 30 4.27 2.93 -1.03
C LEU A 30 3.95 3.90 0.11
N SER A 31 2.88 3.65 0.87
CA SER A 31 2.51 4.45 2.04
C SER A 31 1.60 3.65 2.99
N THR A 32 1.88 3.72 4.29
CA THR A 32 1.01 3.21 5.37
C THR A 32 0.20 4.32 6.06
N ASN A 33 0.29 5.55 5.52
CA ASN A 33 -0.42 6.73 5.99
C ASN A 33 -1.43 7.18 4.93
N ALA A 34 -2.25 6.22 4.47
CA ALA A 34 -3.35 6.46 3.54
C ALA A 34 -4.68 6.34 4.28
N LYS A 35 -5.72 6.96 3.71
CA LYS A 35 -7.10 6.83 4.17
C LYS A 35 -7.97 6.31 3.02
N LEU A 36 -8.87 5.39 3.32
CA LEU A 36 -9.85 4.86 2.40
C LEU A 36 -11.24 5.19 2.94
N GLN A 37 -12.14 5.65 2.08
CA GLN A 37 -13.53 5.91 2.47
C GLN A 37 -14.37 4.65 2.22
N ILE A 38 -14.95 4.09 3.27
CA ILE A 38 -15.84 2.91 3.21
C ILE A 38 -17.10 3.28 3.98
N ASN A 39 -18.28 3.18 3.33
CA ASN A 39 -19.58 3.50 3.96
C ASN A 39 -19.60 4.88 4.64
N ASP A 40 -19.09 5.91 3.96
CA ASP A 40 -18.95 7.29 4.46
C ASP A 40 -18.03 7.49 5.68
N GLU A 41 -17.29 6.46 6.09
CA GLU A 41 -16.28 6.53 7.16
C GLU A 41 -14.85 6.50 6.58
N TRP A 42 -13.95 7.30 7.15
CA TRP A 42 -12.53 7.30 6.80
C TRP A 42 -11.76 6.29 7.64
N VAL A 43 -11.32 5.20 7.02
CA VAL A 43 -10.52 4.16 7.68
C VAL A 43 -9.05 4.23 7.28
N ASP A 44 -8.17 3.72 8.14
CA ASP A 44 -6.75 3.61 7.83
C ASP A 44 -6.49 2.62 6.70
N ALA A 45 -5.60 2.99 5.78
CA ALA A 45 -5.30 2.19 4.61
C ALA A 45 -3.80 2.10 4.32
N VAL A 46 -3.46 1.13 3.48
CA VAL A 46 -2.13 0.94 2.89
C VAL A 46 -2.24 1.13 1.38
N LEU A 47 -1.38 1.99 0.82
CA LEU A 47 -1.16 2.14 -0.61
C LEU A 47 0.04 1.27 -1.00
N TYR A 48 -0.14 0.41 -2.00
CA TYR A 48 0.89 -0.52 -2.45
C TYR A 48 0.80 -0.75 -3.96
N THR A 49 1.87 -1.28 -4.55
CA THR A 49 1.97 -1.53 -6.00
C THR A 49 2.57 -2.91 -6.28
N ASN A 50 2.37 -3.41 -7.50
CA ASN A 50 3.02 -4.63 -7.99
C ASN A 50 4.07 -4.33 -9.06
N SER A 51 4.73 -5.36 -9.59
CA SER A 51 5.74 -5.23 -10.65
C SER A 51 5.20 -4.63 -11.96
N SER A 52 3.88 -4.63 -12.17
CA SER A 52 3.22 -4.00 -13.31
C SER A 52 2.90 -2.52 -13.10
N ASN A 53 3.32 -1.93 -11.97
CA ASN A 53 3.01 -0.55 -11.56
C ASN A 53 1.49 -0.27 -11.43
N ILE A 54 0.70 -1.30 -11.11
CA ILE A 54 -0.72 -1.11 -10.78
C ILE A 54 -0.80 -0.76 -9.29
N TYR A 55 -1.47 0.36 -9.00
CA TYR A 55 -1.64 0.85 -7.64
C TYR A 55 -2.91 0.29 -7.01
N PHE A 56 -2.77 -0.20 -5.79
CA PHE A 56 -3.85 -0.79 -5.00
C PHE A 56 -3.92 -0.09 -3.65
N MET A 57 -5.13 -0.08 -3.09
CA MET A 57 -5.36 0.41 -1.75
C MET A 57 -6.25 -0.59 -1.00
N ARG A 58 -5.92 -0.83 0.27
CA ARG A 58 -6.67 -1.73 1.13
C ARG A 58 -6.68 -1.19 2.55
N GLU A 59 -7.73 -1.50 3.32
CA GLU A 59 -7.75 -1.22 4.75
C GLU A 59 -6.51 -1.83 5.42
N LYS A 60 -5.92 -1.08 6.35
CA LYS A 60 -4.63 -1.40 6.95
C LYS A 60 -4.64 -2.71 7.73
N THR A 61 -5.71 -2.95 8.50
CA THR A 61 -5.96 -4.20 9.24
C THR A 61 -6.03 -5.39 8.30
N GLU A 62 -6.83 -5.28 7.24
CA GLU A 62 -7.02 -6.33 6.24
C GLU A 62 -5.72 -6.63 5.48
N PHE A 63 -4.95 -5.60 5.14
CA PHE A 63 -3.65 -5.74 4.50
C PHE A 63 -2.69 -6.57 5.36
N PHE A 64 -2.40 -6.12 6.59
CA PHE A 64 -1.43 -6.82 7.45
C PHE A 64 -1.90 -8.19 7.94
N THR A 65 -3.21 -8.49 7.86
CA THR A 65 -3.74 -9.84 8.15
C THR A 65 -3.53 -10.81 6.99
N LYS A 66 -3.64 -10.34 5.75
CA LYS A 66 -3.63 -11.21 4.55
C LYS A 66 -2.27 -11.30 3.88
N PHE A 67 -1.45 -10.26 3.99
CA PHE A 67 -0.15 -10.18 3.33
C PHE A 67 0.95 -10.62 4.29
N THR A 68 1.94 -11.34 3.77
CA THR A 68 3.09 -11.82 4.55
C THR A 68 4.31 -10.96 4.21
N LYS A 69 4.97 -10.40 5.23
CA LYS A 69 6.23 -9.67 5.06
C LYS A 69 7.30 -10.66 4.58
N LYS A 70 8.00 -10.33 3.49
CA LYS A 70 9.15 -11.11 3.01
C LYS A 70 10.43 -10.77 3.75
#